data_AF-A0A512C2U4-F1
#
_entry.id   AF-A0A512C2U4-F1
#
_cell.length_a   1.000
_cell.length_b   1.000
_cell.length_c   1.000
_cell.angle_alpha   90.00
_cell.angle_beta   90.00
_cell.angle_gamma   90.00
#
_symmetry.space_group_name_H-M   'P 1'
#
loop_
_entity.id
_entity.type
_entity.pdbx_description
1 polymer ?
#
loop_
_entity_poly.entity_id
_entity_poly.type
_entity_poly.pdbx_seq_one_letter_code
_entity_poly.pdbx_strand_id
1 'polypeptide(L)'
;MRFVANLRQETIDAFSAEQIQPAAYLLSSHRITPATLRMASTIRGKNLPLFADNGTKPLIEQTVALFERRATTIQHEVRELRLRLGRVPRKSDISSELRRQAAKLADEVIRHATGISNEADPAELLDAQLSMKPTHLIAKEDFATACLIALDLEREFTGWPVSRWDARNRRTLKLWKAVAKDPRCKDVLVYAVLSAVDYDTARSAGRLAAQHGVRHAALGIAGINLDQSATDYFVIGRTTVEIDRPAPRRFIRLAQILRGVADGYEEVGTSLVSFHCLGLGAPAMLPIAAAAVGERTVLTADATSPIHDAVRDHVLYNFVEQGDRSTTVEIVKRLVEGKAWPLSSPFAEAFSARFGHHPRKARQVWIEQGQPSITKKLLRTPSGITVELPLLSMADPATIALASKVHIAHNHWVLGELCEAFPDKRGRHRAASSAMRAWIARQSSNSTTRGMTAAQQVFDAVDD
;
A
#
# COMPACT_ATOMS: atom_id res chain seq x y z
N MET A 1 -6.85 0.63 -13.73
CA MET A 1 -5.86 0.57 -12.64
C MET A 1 -5.06 -0.69 -12.85
N ARG A 2 -3.77 -0.68 -12.53
CA ARG A 2 -2.92 -1.87 -12.68
C ARG A 2 -2.14 -2.13 -11.41
N PHE A 3 -2.11 -3.40 -11.00
CA PHE A 3 -1.21 -3.83 -9.94
C PHE A 3 0.15 -4.18 -10.53
N VAL A 4 1.21 -3.67 -9.92
CA VAL A 4 2.60 -3.90 -10.30
C VAL A 4 3.17 -4.95 -9.36
N ALA A 5 3.44 -6.15 -9.89
CA ALA A 5 3.94 -7.24 -9.07
C ALA A 5 5.40 -7.00 -8.65
N ASN A 6 5.78 -7.44 -7.45
CA ASN A 6 7.20 -7.39 -7.07
C ASN A 6 7.99 -8.33 -7.97
N LEU A 7 9.12 -7.88 -8.52
CA LEU A 7 10.00 -8.75 -9.29
C LEU A 7 10.72 -9.72 -8.34
N ARG A 8 10.18 -10.93 -8.23
CA ARG A 8 10.78 -12.03 -7.48
C ARG A 8 10.65 -13.35 -8.23
N GLN A 9 11.50 -14.31 -7.88
CA GLN A 9 11.46 -15.65 -8.45
C GLN A 9 10.07 -16.29 -8.24
N GLU A 10 9.50 -16.14 -7.04
CA GLU A 10 8.22 -16.73 -6.68
C GLU A 10 7.06 -16.24 -7.55
N THR A 11 7.06 -14.95 -7.89
CA THR A 11 6.03 -14.36 -8.77
C THR A 11 6.27 -14.71 -10.23
N ILE A 12 7.53 -14.71 -10.69
CA ILE A 12 7.86 -14.99 -12.10
C ILE A 12 7.57 -16.44 -12.46
N ASP A 13 8.03 -17.38 -11.62
CA ASP A 13 7.89 -18.81 -11.88
C ASP A 13 6.43 -19.23 -11.80
N ALA A 14 5.72 -18.80 -10.75
CA ALA A 14 4.31 -19.14 -10.58
C ALA A 14 3.48 -18.59 -11.75
N PHE A 15 3.66 -17.32 -12.10
CA PHE A 15 2.90 -16.73 -13.21
C PHE A 15 3.26 -17.35 -14.56
N SER A 16 4.54 -17.67 -14.80
CA SER A 16 4.96 -18.33 -16.05
C SER A 16 4.42 -19.75 -16.15
N ALA A 17 4.39 -20.51 -15.05
CA ALA A 17 3.85 -21.88 -15.02
C ALA A 17 2.36 -21.92 -15.38
N GLU A 18 1.60 -20.93 -14.92
CA GLU A 18 0.16 -20.80 -15.18
C GLU A 18 -0.17 -19.94 -16.42
N GLN A 19 0.84 -19.54 -17.20
CA GLN A 19 0.69 -18.66 -18.38
C GLN A 19 -0.01 -17.32 -18.08
N ILE A 20 0.11 -16.83 -16.84
CA ILE A 20 -0.43 -15.55 -16.40
C ILE A 20 0.58 -14.45 -16.73
N GLN A 21 0.10 -13.41 -17.40
CA GLN A 21 0.89 -12.22 -17.69
C GLN A 21 0.48 -11.06 -16.78
N PRO A 22 1.29 -10.68 -15.78
CA PRO A 22 0.95 -9.52 -14.95
C PRO A 22 1.09 -8.23 -15.74
N ALA A 23 0.38 -7.20 -15.28
CA ALA A 23 0.39 -5.90 -15.93
C ALA A 23 1.77 -5.22 -15.97
N ALA A 24 2.57 -5.41 -14.91
CA ALA A 24 3.92 -4.87 -14.77
C ALA A 24 4.68 -5.55 -13.62
N TYR A 25 5.99 -5.34 -13.56
CA TYR A 25 6.84 -5.69 -12.42
C TYR A 25 7.57 -4.49 -11.84
N LEU A 26 7.96 -4.57 -10.56
CA LEU A 26 8.78 -3.58 -9.86
C LEU A 26 10.02 -4.22 -9.23
N LEU A 27 11.18 -3.64 -9.47
CA LEU A 27 12.44 -3.98 -8.82
C LEU A 27 12.99 -2.74 -8.10
N SER A 28 13.35 -2.91 -6.83
CA SER A 28 13.93 -1.83 -6.02
C SER A 28 15.45 -1.82 -6.12
N SER A 29 16.06 -0.62 -6.15
CA SER A 29 17.52 -0.43 -6.31
C SER A 29 18.35 -1.18 -5.27
N HIS A 30 17.91 -1.22 -4.02
CA HIS A 30 18.59 -1.95 -2.93
C HIS A 30 18.54 -3.49 -3.07
N ARG A 31 17.84 -4.03 -4.07
CA ARG A 31 17.71 -5.48 -4.34
C ARG A 31 18.36 -5.90 -5.65
N ILE A 32 19.22 -5.06 -6.21
CA ILE A 32 19.97 -5.39 -7.41
C ILE A 32 21.00 -6.47 -7.08
N THR A 33 20.93 -7.56 -7.82
CA THR A 33 21.88 -8.67 -7.83
C THR A 33 21.99 -9.17 -9.27
N PRO A 34 23.03 -9.94 -9.65
CA PRO A 34 23.09 -10.55 -10.97
C PRO A 34 21.85 -11.41 -11.31
N ALA A 35 21.25 -12.06 -10.30
CA ALA A 35 20.04 -12.85 -10.49
C ALA A 35 18.82 -11.97 -10.80
N THR A 36 18.59 -10.90 -10.03
CA THR A 36 17.45 -9.99 -10.26
C THR A 36 17.59 -9.17 -11.55
N LEU A 37 18.82 -8.86 -11.99
CA LEU A 37 19.05 -8.24 -13.30
C LEU A 37 18.77 -9.18 -14.48
N ARG A 38 19.08 -10.48 -14.34
CA ARG A 38 18.66 -11.49 -15.32
C ARG A 38 17.14 -11.59 -15.39
N MET A 39 16.46 -11.61 -14.24
CA MET A 39 14.99 -11.58 -14.19
C MET A 39 14.42 -10.33 -14.87
N ALA A 40 14.97 -9.14 -14.58
CA ALA A 40 14.57 -7.89 -15.22
C ALA A 40 14.72 -7.98 -16.75
N SER A 41 15.85 -8.51 -17.23
CA SER A 41 16.10 -8.73 -18.66
C SER A 41 15.08 -9.68 -19.28
N THR A 42 14.72 -10.79 -18.61
CA THR A 42 13.67 -11.72 -19.05
C THR A 42 12.32 -11.02 -19.16
N ILE A 43 11.93 -10.20 -18.17
CA ILE A 43 10.66 -9.45 -18.19
C ILE A 43 10.65 -8.43 -19.33
N ARG A 44 11.75 -7.71 -19.56
CA ARG A 44 11.87 -6.78 -20.68
C ARG A 44 11.84 -7.49 -22.04
N GLY A 45 12.43 -8.69 -22.15
CA GLY A 45 12.34 -9.53 -23.35
C GLY A 45 10.91 -9.99 -23.67
N LYS A 46 10.04 -10.09 -22.67
CA LYS A 46 8.59 -10.32 -22.82
C LYS A 46 7.78 -9.04 -23.12
N ASN A 47 8.45 -7.91 -23.38
CA ASN A 47 7.84 -6.59 -23.58
C ASN A 47 6.98 -6.09 -22.40
N LEU A 48 7.21 -6.59 -21.19
CA LEU A 48 6.45 -6.19 -20.01
C LEU A 48 7.01 -4.92 -19.37
N PRO A 49 6.15 -4.00 -18.87
CA PRO A 49 6.59 -2.85 -18.11
C PRO A 49 7.39 -3.26 -16.86
N LEU A 50 8.50 -2.58 -16.65
CA LEU A 50 9.35 -2.69 -15.47
C LEU A 50 9.51 -1.32 -14.81
N PHE A 51 9.20 -1.27 -13.52
CA PHE A 51 9.39 -0.14 -12.62
C PHE A 51 10.71 -0.31 -11.86
N ALA A 52 11.59 0.68 -11.94
CA ALA A 52 12.74 0.81 -11.07
C ALA A 52 12.37 1.71 -9.89
N ASP A 53 12.27 1.12 -8.70
CA ASP A 53 12.04 1.86 -7.45
C ASP A 53 13.34 2.46 -6.91
N ASN A 54 13.24 3.57 -6.18
CA ASN A 54 14.39 4.34 -5.67
C ASN A 54 15.04 3.70 -4.43
N GLY A 55 14.38 2.73 -3.81
CA GLY A 55 14.94 1.94 -2.70
C GLY A 55 15.05 2.67 -1.37
N THR A 56 14.21 3.67 -1.10
CA THR A 56 14.23 4.43 0.16
C THR A 56 13.72 3.65 1.37
N LYS A 57 13.03 2.51 1.19
CA LYS A 57 12.41 1.74 2.28
C LYS A 57 13.37 1.42 3.46
N PRO A 58 14.59 0.87 3.26
CA PRO A 58 15.50 0.62 4.37
C PRO A 58 15.93 1.90 5.11
N LEU A 59 16.07 3.04 4.40
CA LEU A 59 16.42 4.33 5.00
C LEU A 59 15.28 4.88 5.86
N ILE A 60 14.03 4.67 5.42
CA ILE A 60 12.84 5.00 6.20
C ILE A 60 12.81 4.14 7.47
N GLU A 61 12.97 2.82 7.35
CA GLU A 61 12.95 1.89 8.50
C GLU A 61 14.04 2.25 9.54
N GLN A 62 15.26 2.52 9.08
CA GLN A 62 16.37 2.93 9.94
C GLN A 62 16.09 4.26 10.65
N THR A 63 15.58 5.25 9.92
CA THR A 63 15.24 6.57 10.49
C THR A 63 14.11 6.44 11.51
N VAL A 64 13.05 5.70 11.18
CA VAL A 64 11.92 5.47 12.09
C VAL A 64 12.39 4.80 13.38
N ALA A 65 13.18 3.73 13.30
CA ALA A 65 13.70 3.02 14.47
C ALA A 65 14.51 3.94 15.41
N LEU A 66 15.27 4.90 14.86
CA LEU A 66 16.05 5.86 15.65
C LEU A 66 15.16 6.81 16.48
N PHE A 67 14.00 7.22 15.96
CA PHE A 67 13.14 8.23 16.59
C PHE A 67 11.89 7.65 17.26
N GLU A 68 11.58 6.37 17.02
CA GLU A 68 10.35 5.70 17.47
C GLU A 68 10.08 5.90 18.96
N ARG A 69 11.04 5.64 19.83
CA ARG A 69 10.87 5.77 21.28
C ARG A 69 10.40 7.17 21.69
N ARG A 70 10.94 8.22 21.06
CA ARG A 70 10.58 9.62 21.37
C ARG A 70 9.23 10.00 20.79
N ALA A 71 8.91 9.48 19.60
CA ALA A 71 7.59 9.67 19.00
C ALA A 71 6.50 8.98 19.83
N THR A 72 6.76 7.78 20.36
CA THR A 72 5.83 7.05 21.24
C THR A 72 5.49 7.83 22.51
N THR A 73 6.41 8.61 23.08
CA THR A 73 6.10 9.49 24.22
C THR A 73 5.03 10.52 23.85
N ILE A 74 5.19 11.18 22.69
CA ILE A 74 4.23 12.18 22.19
C ILE A 74 2.88 11.52 21.88
N GLN A 75 2.89 10.36 21.22
CA GLN A 75 1.69 9.59 20.91
C GLN A 75 0.94 9.16 22.18
N HIS A 76 1.67 8.79 23.25
CA HIS A 76 1.07 8.48 24.54
C HIS A 76 0.35 9.70 25.13
N GLU A 77 0.96 10.89 25.12
CA GLU A 77 0.31 12.12 25.58
C GLU A 77 -0.94 12.48 24.77
N VAL A 78 -0.90 12.30 23.44
CA VAL A 78 -2.06 12.48 22.56
C VAL A 78 -3.17 11.46 22.88
N ARG A 79 -2.80 10.20 23.17
CA ARG A 79 -3.75 9.16 23.56
C ARG A 79 -4.43 9.48 24.89
N GLU A 80 -3.67 9.93 25.89
CA GLU A 80 -4.22 10.37 27.18
C GLU A 80 -5.13 11.60 27.02
N LEU A 81 -4.77 12.54 26.14
CA LEU A 81 -5.63 13.66 25.78
C LEU A 81 -6.95 13.18 25.14
N ARG A 82 -6.88 12.24 24.19
CA ARG A 82 -8.06 11.63 23.56
C ARG A 82 -8.96 10.95 24.58
N LEU A 83 -8.41 10.20 25.52
CA LEU A 83 -9.17 9.54 26.59
C LEU A 83 -9.90 10.55 27.47
N ARG A 84 -9.24 11.65 27.84
CA ARG A 84 -9.85 12.73 28.63
C ARG A 84 -10.96 13.49 27.89
N LEU A 85 -10.80 13.69 26.58
CA LEU A 85 -11.79 14.42 25.77
C LEU A 85 -12.98 13.55 25.32
N GLY A 86 -12.83 12.22 25.30
CA GLY A 86 -13.83 11.31 24.73
C GLY A 86 -13.96 11.38 23.20
N ARG A 87 -13.10 12.16 22.52
CA ARG A 87 -13.08 12.36 21.05
C ARG A 87 -11.65 12.59 20.56
N VAL A 88 -11.43 12.58 19.25
CA VAL A 88 -10.09 12.90 18.70
C VAL A 88 -9.72 14.36 19.00
N PRO A 89 -8.49 14.64 19.50
CA PRO A 89 -8.04 16.00 19.74
C PRO A 89 -8.08 16.85 18.47
N ARG A 90 -8.63 18.05 18.56
CA ARG A 90 -8.58 19.08 17.51
C ARG A 90 -7.39 20.00 17.77
N LYS A 91 -7.09 20.87 16.80
CA LYS A 91 -6.00 21.86 16.90
C LYS A 91 -6.04 22.70 18.19
N SER A 92 -7.23 23.03 18.70
CA SER A 92 -7.41 23.82 19.92
C SER A 92 -7.16 23.03 21.20
N ASP A 93 -7.26 21.70 21.16
CA ASP A 93 -7.14 20.85 22.34
C ASP A 93 -5.69 20.48 22.66
N ILE A 94 -4.82 20.51 21.65
CA ILE A 94 -3.39 20.18 21.78
C ILE A 94 -2.66 21.38 22.38
N SER A 95 -2.04 21.17 23.54
CA SER A 95 -1.28 22.22 24.25
C SER A 95 -0.14 22.77 23.39
N SER A 96 0.20 24.04 23.60
CA SER A 96 1.34 24.69 22.94
C SER A 96 2.67 23.96 23.24
N GLU A 97 2.78 23.36 24.43
CA GLU A 97 3.90 22.53 24.85
C GLU A 97 4.03 21.27 23.99
N LEU A 98 2.99 20.44 23.95
CA LEU A 98 2.99 19.19 23.20
C LEU A 98 3.22 19.44 21.71
N ARG A 99 2.60 20.49 21.16
CA ARG A 99 2.85 20.93 19.78
C ARG A 99 4.31 21.30 19.54
N ARG A 100 4.93 22.04 20.45
CA ARG A 100 6.35 22.45 20.33
C ARG A 100 7.28 21.24 20.40
N GLN A 101 6.99 20.27 21.26
CA GLN A 101 7.75 19.02 21.36
C GLN A 101 7.63 18.19 20.08
N ALA A 102 6.41 18.02 19.56
CA ALA A 102 6.16 17.34 18.29
C ALA A 102 6.86 18.03 17.11
N ALA A 103 6.74 19.35 17.00
CA ALA A 103 7.40 20.13 15.96
C ALA A 103 8.94 20.01 16.04
N LYS A 104 9.52 20.08 17.24
CA LYS A 104 10.96 19.92 17.45
C LYS A 104 11.43 18.52 17.04
N LEU A 105 10.72 17.47 17.45
CA LEU A 105 11.06 16.10 17.07
C LEU A 105 10.95 15.91 15.54
N ALA A 106 9.90 16.45 14.93
CA ALA A 106 9.69 16.39 13.49
C ALA A 106 10.81 17.13 12.71
N ASP A 107 11.27 18.29 13.18
CA ASP A 107 12.42 19.00 12.60
C ASP A 107 13.72 18.18 12.70
N GLU A 108 13.92 17.44 13.80
CA GLU A 108 15.08 16.55 13.97
C GLU A 108 15.03 15.35 13.02
N VAL A 109 13.85 14.72 12.85
CA VAL A 109 13.62 13.66 11.86
C VAL A 109 13.91 14.17 10.45
N ILE A 110 13.39 15.35 10.09
CA ILE A 110 13.65 15.98 8.79
C ILE A 110 15.14 16.21 8.59
N ARG A 111 15.84 16.76 9.58
CA ARG A 111 17.28 17.03 9.48
C ARG A 111 18.07 15.76 9.23
N HIS A 112 17.78 14.70 9.99
CA HIS A 112 18.43 13.40 9.85
C HIS A 112 18.17 12.76 8.48
N ALA A 113 16.91 12.65 8.07
CA ALA A 113 16.54 12.08 6.77
C ALA A 113 17.13 12.88 5.59
N THR A 114 17.16 14.22 5.71
CA THR A 114 17.79 15.08 4.70
C THR A 114 19.30 14.87 4.63
N GLY A 115 19.96 14.69 5.78
CA GLY A 115 21.39 14.37 5.87
C GLY A 115 21.73 13.11 5.08
N ILE A 116 21.06 12.00 5.41
CA ILE A 116 21.22 10.72 4.70
C ILE A 116 20.94 10.87 3.19
N SER A 117 19.85 11.57 2.84
CA SER A 117 19.50 11.80 1.43
C SER A 117 20.57 12.60 0.68
N ASN A 118 21.27 13.54 1.34
CA ASN A 118 22.35 14.32 0.73
C ASN A 118 23.65 13.52 0.58
N GLU A 119 23.92 12.55 1.45
CA GLU A 119 25.11 11.71 1.40
C GLU A 119 25.05 10.68 0.25
N ALA A 120 23.85 10.22 -0.11
CA ALA A 120 23.67 9.27 -1.20
C ALA A 120 23.94 9.91 -2.58
N ASP A 121 24.84 9.31 -3.37
CA ASP A 121 25.17 9.76 -4.73
C ASP A 121 23.97 9.60 -5.69
N PRO A 122 23.40 10.70 -6.21
CA PRO A 122 22.31 10.62 -7.19
C PRO A 122 22.68 9.93 -8.50
N ALA A 123 23.95 10.02 -8.94
CA ALA A 123 24.41 9.40 -10.18
C ALA A 123 24.51 7.88 -10.03
N GLU A 124 25.07 7.41 -8.92
CA GLU A 124 25.15 5.97 -8.60
C GLU A 124 23.75 5.34 -8.52
N LEU A 125 22.80 6.00 -7.85
CA LEU A 125 21.41 5.52 -7.80
C LEU A 125 20.79 5.44 -9.19
N LEU A 126 21.02 6.45 -10.04
CA LEU A 126 20.49 6.45 -11.40
C LEU A 126 21.11 5.33 -12.24
N ASP A 127 22.42 5.10 -12.14
CA ASP A 127 23.12 4.00 -12.80
C ASP A 127 22.56 2.64 -12.37
N ALA A 128 22.36 2.47 -11.06
CA ALA A 128 21.74 1.28 -10.48
C ALA A 128 20.33 1.05 -11.05
N GLN A 129 19.48 2.08 -11.08
CA GLN A 129 18.12 1.98 -11.65
C GLN A 129 18.13 1.69 -13.16
N LEU A 130 18.99 2.36 -13.93
CA LEU A 130 19.09 2.17 -15.38
C LEU A 130 19.67 0.79 -15.76
N SER A 131 20.48 0.18 -14.90
CA SER A 131 20.99 -1.19 -15.11
C SER A 131 19.86 -2.23 -15.22
N MET A 132 18.69 -1.94 -14.64
CA MET A 132 17.49 -2.78 -14.75
C MET A 132 16.81 -2.70 -16.13
N LYS A 133 17.21 -1.74 -16.98
CA LYS A 133 16.54 -1.39 -18.25
C LYS A 133 15.04 -1.08 -18.06
N PRO A 134 14.68 -0.16 -17.15
CA PRO A 134 13.29 0.09 -16.81
C PRO A 134 12.53 0.79 -17.93
N THR A 135 11.21 0.68 -17.88
CA THR A 135 10.28 1.54 -18.64
C THR A 135 9.75 2.70 -17.81
N HIS A 136 9.74 2.51 -16.49
CA HIS A 136 9.23 3.43 -15.49
C HIS A 136 10.29 3.56 -14.41
N LEU A 137 10.62 4.79 -14.02
CA LEU A 137 11.63 5.05 -13.00
C LEU A 137 11.03 5.96 -11.93
N ILE A 138 11.04 5.49 -10.69
CA ILE A 138 10.68 6.29 -9.53
C ILE A 138 11.89 7.13 -9.15
N ALA A 139 11.80 8.45 -9.28
CA ALA A 139 12.94 9.31 -9.00
C ALA A 139 13.30 9.28 -7.51
N LYS A 140 14.54 9.67 -7.19
CA LYS A 140 14.97 9.90 -5.81
C LYS A 140 14.04 10.92 -5.16
N GLU A 141 13.54 10.58 -3.98
CA GLU A 141 12.59 11.41 -3.25
C GLU A 141 13.22 12.03 -2.00
N ASP A 142 12.45 12.96 -1.44
CA ASP A 142 12.59 13.36 -0.06
C ASP A 142 11.79 12.44 0.86
N PHE A 143 12.44 11.40 1.41
CA PHE A 143 11.75 10.36 2.19
C PHE A 143 11.38 10.80 3.63
N ALA A 144 11.70 12.04 4.03
CA ALA A 144 11.40 12.52 5.39
C ALA A 144 9.89 12.50 5.69
N THR A 145 9.05 12.79 4.69
CA THR A 145 7.59 12.73 4.81
C THR A 145 7.11 11.34 5.20
N ALA A 146 7.67 10.30 4.59
CA ALA A 146 7.33 8.92 4.92
C ALA A 146 7.72 8.58 6.38
N CYS A 147 8.87 9.07 6.85
CA CYS A 147 9.28 8.93 8.25
C CYS A 147 8.31 9.65 9.20
N LEU A 148 7.88 10.87 8.87
CA LEU A 148 6.94 11.63 9.69
C LEU A 148 5.58 10.93 9.82
N ILE A 149 5.05 10.40 8.72
CA ILE A 149 3.80 9.61 8.74
C ILE A 149 3.98 8.36 9.60
N ALA A 150 5.08 7.61 9.42
CA ALA A 150 5.35 6.40 10.20
C ALA A 150 5.53 6.66 11.70
N LEU A 151 5.96 7.87 12.08
CA LEU A 151 6.12 8.31 13.46
C LEU A 151 4.89 9.06 14.01
N ASP A 152 3.81 9.21 13.23
CA ASP A 152 2.62 10.02 13.56
C ASP A 152 2.96 11.48 13.93
N LEU A 153 3.99 12.05 13.29
CA LEU A 153 4.47 13.43 13.48
C LEU A 153 3.93 14.36 12.40
N GLU A 154 2.61 14.43 12.30
CA GLU A 154 1.91 15.12 11.21
C GLU A 154 1.45 16.55 11.59
N ARG A 155 0.83 17.26 10.63
CA ARG A 155 0.37 18.65 10.81
C ARG A 155 -0.62 18.83 11.96
N GLU A 156 -1.45 17.84 12.20
CA GLU A 156 -2.44 17.86 13.29
C GLU A 156 -1.75 18.08 14.65
N PHE A 157 -0.62 17.42 14.90
CA PHE A 157 0.13 17.50 16.15
C PHE A 157 1.19 18.60 16.15
N THR A 158 1.95 18.72 15.06
CA THR A 158 3.02 19.71 14.91
C THR A 158 2.49 21.14 14.71
N GLY A 159 1.25 21.29 14.26
CA GLY A 159 0.66 22.57 13.87
C GLY A 159 1.33 23.22 12.65
N TRP A 160 2.10 22.46 11.88
CA TRP A 160 2.85 23.00 10.75
C TRP A 160 1.94 23.50 9.61
N PRO A 161 2.30 24.63 8.97
CA PRO A 161 1.58 25.14 7.81
C PRO A 161 1.86 24.28 6.56
N VAL A 162 0.97 24.36 5.58
CA VAL A 162 1.14 23.72 4.25
C VAL A 162 2.49 24.08 3.61
N SER A 163 2.95 25.33 3.78
CA SER A 163 4.21 25.83 3.21
C SER A 163 5.46 25.06 3.65
N ARG A 164 5.42 24.36 4.80
CA ARG A 164 6.50 23.45 5.22
C ARG A 164 6.59 22.22 4.32
N TRP A 165 5.46 21.67 3.91
CA TRP A 165 5.37 20.55 2.97
C TRP A 165 5.71 20.98 1.54
N ASP A 166 5.36 22.20 1.15
CA ASP A 166 5.78 22.79 -0.12
C ASP A 166 7.31 22.82 -0.24
N ALA A 167 8.02 23.16 0.84
CA ALA A 167 9.48 23.17 0.84
C ALA A 167 10.08 21.77 0.55
N ARG A 168 9.47 20.71 1.09
CA ARG A 168 9.87 19.31 0.82
C ARG A 168 9.55 18.92 -0.62
N ASN A 169 8.35 19.26 -1.12
CA ASN A 169 7.99 18.99 -2.52
C ASN A 169 8.91 19.73 -3.50
N ARG A 170 9.30 20.99 -3.24
CA ARG A 170 10.30 21.70 -4.07
C ARG A 170 11.64 20.96 -4.12
N ARG A 171 12.07 20.36 -3.01
CA ARG A 171 13.27 19.51 -2.97
C ARG A 171 13.10 18.26 -3.82
N THR A 172 12.02 17.50 -3.67
CA THR A 172 11.72 16.35 -4.55
C THR A 172 11.71 16.78 -6.01
N LEU A 173 11.04 17.88 -6.37
CA LEU A 173 10.95 18.34 -7.76
C LEU A 173 12.32 18.70 -8.34
N LYS A 174 13.25 19.23 -7.54
CA LYS A 174 14.65 19.43 -7.96
C LYS A 174 15.35 18.11 -8.28
N LEU A 175 15.19 17.09 -7.43
CA LEU A 175 15.78 15.76 -7.62
C LEU A 175 15.18 15.07 -8.86
N TRP A 176 13.86 15.08 -8.99
CA TRP A 176 13.15 14.57 -10.16
C TRP A 176 13.61 15.24 -11.45
N LYS A 177 13.71 16.59 -11.47
CA LYS A 177 14.09 17.34 -12.67
C LYS A 177 15.50 17.02 -13.15
N ALA A 178 16.42 16.68 -12.24
CA ALA A 178 17.76 16.25 -12.62
C ALA A 178 17.72 14.91 -13.38
N VAL A 179 16.94 13.93 -12.88
CA VAL A 179 16.78 12.62 -13.53
C VAL A 179 15.98 12.72 -14.83
N ALA A 180 14.87 13.46 -14.84
CA ALA A 180 14.00 13.62 -16.00
C ALA A 180 14.69 14.34 -17.17
N LYS A 181 15.77 15.12 -16.91
CA LYS A 181 16.58 15.77 -17.93
C LYS A 181 17.81 14.97 -18.36
N ASP A 182 18.12 13.86 -17.68
CA ASP A 182 19.25 13.01 -18.05
C ASP A 182 18.96 12.36 -19.43
N PRO A 183 19.84 12.52 -20.44
CA PRO A 183 19.62 11.96 -21.77
C PRO A 183 19.38 10.45 -21.80
N ARG A 184 19.89 9.71 -20.80
CA ARG A 184 19.72 8.26 -20.67
C ARG A 184 18.28 7.88 -20.29
N CYS A 185 17.49 8.84 -19.79
CA CYS A 185 16.08 8.67 -19.43
C CYS A 185 15.09 9.08 -20.52
N LYS A 186 15.55 9.41 -21.74
CA LYS A 186 14.67 9.96 -22.81
C LYS A 186 13.46 9.08 -23.15
N ASP A 187 13.60 7.76 -23.02
CA ASP A 187 12.56 6.76 -23.33
C ASP A 187 11.96 6.13 -22.05
N VAL A 188 12.23 6.71 -20.88
CA VAL A 188 11.80 6.20 -19.57
C VAL A 188 10.79 7.16 -18.97
N LEU A 189 9.68 6.63 -18.46
CA LEU A 189 8.69 7.43 -17.73
C LEU A 189 9.20 7.70 -16.31
N VAL A 190 9.65 8.93 -16.04
CA VAL A 190 10.23 9.33 -14.75
C VAL A 190 9.17 9.94 -13.83
N TYR A 191 8.90 9.29 -12.70
CA TYR A 191 7.90 9.68 -11.71
C TYR A 191 8.50 10.60 -10.64
N ALA A 192 7.86 11.75 -10.38
CA ALA A 192 8.17 12.59 -9.23
C ALA A 192 7.44 12.07 -7.98
N VAL A 193 8.14 11.86 -6.88
CA VAL A 193 7.52 11.31 -5.65
C VAL A 193 7.05 12.44 -4.73
N LEU A 194 5.76 12.72 -4.78
CA LEU A 194 5.14 13.81 -4.04
C LEU A 194 5.00 13.47 -2.56
N SER A 195 5.02 14.50 -1.72
CA SER A 195 4.89 14.42 -0.27
C SER A 195 3.61 15.10 0.19
N ALA A 196 2.73 14.37 0.87
CA ALA A 196 1.51 14.90 1.49
C ALA A 196 1.06 14.04 2.68
N VAL A 197 0.30 14.65 3.59
CA VAL A 197 -0.24 13.99 4.80
C VAL A 197 -1.75 14.19 4.96
N ASP A 198 -2.33 15.14 4.23
CA ASP A 198 -3.74 15.50 4.24
C ASP A 198 -4.14 16.13 2.89
N TYR A 199 -5.41 16.51 2.75
CA TYR A 199 -5.94 17.10 1.51
C TYR A 199 -5.20 18.38 1.09
N ASP A 200 -4.98 19.33 2.00
CA ASP A 200 -4.38 20.63 1.64
C ASP A 200 -2.91 20.51 1.22
N THR A 201 -2.14 19.67 1.92
CA THR A 201 -0.76 19.39 1.54
C THR A 201 -0.68 18.67 0.21
N ALA A 202 -1.62 17.75 -0.06
CA ALA A 202 -1.73 17.06 -1.33
C ALA A 202 -2.12 18.01 -2.48
N ARG A 203 -3.10 18.89 -2.27
CA ARG A 203 -3.51 19.92 -3.23
C ARG A 203 -2.38 20.87 -3.57
N SER A 204 -1.65 21.34 -2.56
CA SER A 204 -0.47 22.17 -2.80
C SER A 204 0.65 21.41 -3.53
N ALA A 205 0.90 20.14 -3.17
CA ALA A 205 1.88 19.30 -3.85
C ALA A 205 1.53 19.05 -5.33
N GLY A 206 0.26 18.74 -5.63
CA GLY A 206 -0.26 18.56 -6.98
C GLY A 206 -0.08 19.82 -7.82
N ARG A 207 -0.48 20.98 -7.29
CA ARG A 207 -0.29 22.28 -7.94
C ARG A 207 1.17 22.59 -8.23
N LEU A 208 2.06 22.39 -7.24
CA LEU A 208 3.49 22.61 -7.42
C LEU A 208 4.08 21.70 -8.51
N ALA A 209 3.69 20.42 -8.51
CA ALA A 209 4.15 19.45 -9.50
C ALA A 209 3.67 19.81 -10.92
N ALA A 210 2.38 20.17 -11.05
CA ALA A 210 1.79 20.63 -12.29
C ALA A 210 2.50 21.87 -12.87
N GLN A 211 2.80 22.87 -12.03
CA GLN A 211 3.56 24.07 -12.42
C GLN A 211 4.99 23.75 -12.90
N HIS A 212 5.58 22.65 -12.45
CA HIS A 212 6.89 22.17 -12.89
C HIS A 212 6.83 21.25 -14.12
N GLY A 213 5.64 21.03 -14.69
CA GLY A 213 5.43 20.18 -15.85
C GLY A 213 5.53 18.67 -15.55
N VAL A 214 5.37 18.26 -14.29
CA VAL A 214 5.36 16.83 -13.92
C VAL A 214 4.12 16.17 -14.49
N ARG A 215 4.29 15.17 -15.35
CA ARG A 215 3.18 14.39 -15.94
C ARG A 215 2.98 13.02 -15.29
N HIS A 216 4.01 12.52 -14.63
CA HIS A 216 4.06 11.22 -13.97
C HIS A 216 4.43 11.46 -12.51
N ALA A 217 3.54 11.11 -11.59
CA ALA A 217 3.74 11.33 -10.17
C ALA A 217 3.53 10.04 -9.38
N ALA A 218 4.25 9.91 -8.26
CA ALA A 218 4.09 8.82 -7.32
C ALA A 218 3.91 9.38 -5.91
N LEU A 219 3.37 8.58 -4.99
CA LEU A 219 3.27 8.96 -3.58
C LEU A 219 3.36 7.72 -2.68
N GLY A 220 4.07 7.85 -1.57
CA GLY A 220 4.21 6.82 -0.53
C GLY A 220 2.89 6.56 0.23
N ILE A 221 2.22 5.45 -0.07
CA ILE A 221 0.97 5.01 0.58
C ILE A 221 1.23 3.96 1.68
N ALA A 222 2.41 3.35 1.72
CA ALA A 222 2.72 2.31 2.71
C ALA A 222 2.46 2.74 4.17
N GLY A 223 2.90 3.94 4.57
CA GLY A 223 2.67 4.47 5.91
C GLY A 223 1.18 4.70 6.21
N ILE A 224 0.40 5.12 5.20
CA ILE A 224 -1.05 5.31 5.31
C ILE A 224 -1.74 3.96 5.53
N ASN A 225 -1.36 2.92 4.79
CA ASN A 225 -1.96 1.59 4.94
C ASN A 225 -1.75 0.97 6.32
N LEU A 226 -0.60 1.30 6.93
CA LEU A 226 -0.21 0.83 8.26
C LEU A 226 -0.82 1.65 9.40
N ASP A 227 -1.40 2.82 9.12
CA ASP A 227 -2.07 3.65 10.11
C ASP A 227 -3.27 2.90 10.75
N GLN A 228 -3.15 2.62 12.05
CA GLN A 228 -4.17 1.94 12.85
C GLN A 228 -5.07 2.91 13.62
N SER A 229 -4.85 4.22 13.50
CA SER A 229 -5.63 5.23 14.21
C SER A 229 -7.05 5.34 13.64
N ALA A 230 -7.97 5.85 14.47
CA ALA A 230 -9.32 6.18 14.06
C ALA A 230 -9.62 7.65 14.33
N THR A 231 -10.33 8.31 13.41
CA THR A 231 -10.74 9.71 13.49
C THR A 231 -12.25 9.87 13.33
N ASP A 232 -12.81 10.87 13.99
CA ASP A 232 -14.23 11.29 13.93
C ASP A 232 -14.41 12.57 13.10
N TYR A 233 -13.38 12.99 12.36
CA TYR A 233 -13.44 14.16 11.48
C TYR A 233 -12.36 14.12 10.41
N PHE A 234 -12.52 15.00 9.43
CA PHE A 234 -11.48 15.37 8.48
C PHE A 234 -11.61 16.83 8.05
N VAL A 235 -10.59 17.34 7.36
CA VAL A 235 -10.53 18.73 6.88
C VAL A 235 -10.31 18.76 5.38
N ILE A 236 -11.13 19.54 4.67
CA ILE A 236 -10.98 19.86 3.25
C ILE A 236 -10.90 21.39 3.13
N GLY A 237 -9.73 21.92 2.77
CA GLY A 237 -9.51 23.36 2.75
C GLY A 237 -9.68 23.97 4.15
N ARG A 238 -10.75 24.77 4.32
CA ARG A 238 -11.08 25.40 5.60
C ARG A 238 -12.24 24.72 6.32
N THR A 239 -12.87 23.75 5.67
CA THR A 239 -14.08 23.09 6.16
C THR A 239 -13.69 21.87 6.99
N THR A 240 -14.24 21.78 8.19
CA THR A 240 -14.16 20.58 9.03
C THR A 240 -15.44 19.78 8.83
N VAL A 241 -15.30 18.52 8.45
CA VAL A 241 -16.42 17.59 8.30
C VAL A 241 -16.35 16.58 9.44
N GLU A 242 -17.42 16.51 10.22
CA GLU A 242 -17.56 15.54 11.31
C GLU A 242 -18.08 14.20 10.79
N ILE A 243 -17.65 13.13 11.46
CA ILE A 243 -18.08 11.76 11.17
C ILE A 243 -18.76 11.23 12.43
N ASP A 244 -20.02 10.80 12.29
CA ASP A 244 -20.86 10.33 13.41
C ASP A 244 -20.20 9.28 14.32
N ARG A 245 -19.34 8.44 13.72
CA ARG A 245 -18.59 7.40 14.43
C ARG A 245 -17.14 7.40 13.97
N PRO A 246 -16.17 7.28 14.91
CA PRO A 246 -14.76 7.20 14.54
C PRO A 246 -14.50 6.11 13.49
N ALA A 247 -13.93 6.50 12.36
CA ALA A 247 -13.57 5.61 11.25
C ALA A 247 -12.06 5.45 11.16
N PRO A 248 -11.52 4.33 10.63
CA PRO A 248 -10.08 4.17 10.50
C PRO A 248 -9.49 5.23 9.57
N ARG A 249 -8.52 5.99 10.09
CA ARG A 249 -7.98 7.20 9.46
C ARG A 249 -7.35 6.94 8.09
N ARG A 250 -6.77 5.76 7.88
CA ARG A 250 -6.14 5.35 6.61
C ARG A 250 -7.05 5.46 5.38
N PHE A 251 -8.35 5.23 5.52
CA PHE A 251 -9.28 5.29 4.38
C PHE A 251 -9.57 6.73 3.98
N ILE A 252 -9.82 7.59 4.99
CA ILE A 252 -10.03 9.03 4.83
C ILE A 252 -8.76 9.66 4.25
N ARG A 253 -7.60 9.38 4.84
CA ARG A 253 -6.32 9.94 4.41
C ARG A 253 -5.98 9.56 2.98
N LEU A 254 -6.22 8.30 2.57
CA LEU A 254 -6.01 7.89 1.18
C LEU A 254 -6.90 8.70 0.22
N ALA A 255 -8.18 8.85 0.53
CA ALA A 255 -9.11 9.64 -0.28
C ALA A 255 -8.67 11.11 -0.35
N GLN A 256 -8.38 11.73 0.79
CA GLN A 256 -7.95 13.13 0.90
C GLN A 256 -6.68 13.40 0.10
N ILE A 257 -5.66 12.56 0.24
CA ILE A 257 -4.37 12.77 -0.42
C ILE A 257 -4.50 12.58 -1.93
N LEU A 258 -5.13 11.51 -2.37
CA LEU A 258 -5.22 11.26 -3.82
C LEU A 258 -6.12 12.27 -4.52
N ARG A 259 -7.25 12.64 -3.91
CA ARG A 259 -8.13 13.67 -4.46
C ARG A 259 -7.48 15.05 -4.42
N GLY A 260 -6.84 15.40 -3.31
CA GLY A 260 -6.10 16.65 -3.18
C GLY A 260 -5.05 16.81 -4.28
N VAL A 261 -4.23 15.78 -4.54
CA VAL A 261 -3.26 15.83 -5.66
C VAL A 261 -3.96 16.09 -6.99
N ALA A 262 -5.06 15.39 -7.28
CA ALA A 262 -5.81 15.58 -8.53
C ALA A 262 -6.34 17.01 -8.68
N ASP A 263 -7.00 17.55 -7.64
CA ASP A 263 -7.52 18.92 -7.64
C ASP A 263 -6.39 19.95 -7.82
N GLY A 264 -5.23 19.72 -7.21
CA GLY A 264 -4.05 20.57 -7.39
C GLY A 264 -3.56 20.65 -8.84
N TYR A 265 -3.68 19.57 -9.61
CA TYR A 265 -3.39 19.56 -11.04
C TYR A 265 -4.45 20.34 -11.84
N GLU A 266 -5.72 20.13 -11.51
CA GLU A 266 -6.85 20.78 -12.17
C GLU A 266 -6.81 22.30 -11.99
N GLU A 267 -6.39 22.81 -10.82
CA GLU A 267 -6.17 24.24 -10.59
C GLU A 267 -5.20 24.91 -11.57
N VAL A 268 -4.23 24.16 -12.09
CA VAL A 268 -3.24 24.65 -13.05
C VAL A 268 -3.74 24.46 -14.49
N GLY A 269 -4.93 23.89 -14.69
CA GLY A 269 -5.48 23.58 -16.01
C GLY A 269 -4.81 22.40 -16.69
N THR A 270 -4.24 21.46 -15.92
CA THR A 270 -3.58 20.26 -16.46
C THR A 270 -4.04 19.00 -15.72
N SER A 271 -3.56 17.84 -16.16
CA SER A 271 -3.94 16.55 -15.60
C SER A 271 -2.75 15.59 -15.58
N LEU A 272 -2.70 14.72 -14.57
CA LEU A 272 -1.75 13.63 -14.51
C LEU A 272 -1.95 12.64 -15.67
N VAL A 273 -0.86 12.29 -16.35
CA VAL A 273 -0.87 11.19 -17.33
C VAL A 273 -0.84 9.86 -16.60
N SER A 274 -0.01 9.75 -15.56
CA SER A 274 0.01 8.57 -14.71
C SER A 274 0.29 8.91 -13.25
N PHE A 275 -0.26 8.07 -12.38
CA PHE A 275 -0.06 8.14 -10.94
C PHE A 275 0.29 6.76 -10.39
N HIS A 276 1.31 6.70 -9.52
CA HIS A 276 1.76 5.46 -8.89
C HIS A 276 1.62 5.51 -7.37
N CYS A 277 0.81 4.62 -6.81
CA CYS A 277 0.62 4.45 -5.39
C CYS A 277 1.68 3.49 -4.82
N LEU A 278 2.73 4.04 -4.20
CA LEU A 278 3.83 3.27 -3.64
C LEU A 278 3.39 2.56 -2.36
N GLY A 279 3.28 1.23 -2.39
CA GLY A 279 2.89 0.43 -1.23
C GLY A 279 1.38 0.33 -0.96
N LEU A 280 0.52 0.55 -1.97
CA LEU A 280 -0.91 0.29 -1.90
C LEU A 280 -1.25 -1.17 -2.17
N GLY A 281 -1.43 -1.96 -1.10
CA GLY A 281 -1.67 -3.42 -1.20
C GLY A 281 -2.83 -3.96 -0.37
N ALA A 282 -3.67 -3.08 0.18
CA ALA A 282 -4.89 -3.48 0.89
C ALA A 282 -6.07 -3.51 -0.11
N PRO A 283 -6.69 -4.67 -0.38
CA PRO A 283 -7.76 -4.80 -1.39
C PRO A 283 -8.91 -3.81 -1.22
N ALA A 284 -9.37 -3.62 0.01
CA ALA A 284 -10.45 -2.67 0.31
C ALA A 284 -10.11 -1.21 -0.04
N MET A 285 -8.84 -0.84 -0.16
CA MET A 285 -8.42 0.54 -0.47
C MET A 285 -8.26 0.81 -1.97
N LEU A 286 -8.25 -0.22 -2.82
CA LEU A 286 -8.14 -0.07 -4.27
C LEU A 286 -9.29 0.75 -4.88
N PRO A 287 -10.58 0.54 -4.50
CA PRO A 287 -11.67 1.37 -5.00
C PRO A 287 -11.50 2.85 -4.69
N ILE A 288 -11.01 3.20 -3.48
CA ILE A 288 -10.77 4.60 -3.10
C ILE A 288 -9.73 5.23 -4.04
N ALA A 289 -8.61 4.54 -4.28
CA ALA A 289 -7.59 5.04 -5.18
C ALA A 289 -8.10 5.19 -6.62
N ALA A 290 -8.89 4.23 -7.10
CA ALA A 290 -9.48 4.26 -8.43
C ALA A 290 -10.49 5.40 -8.63
N ALA A 291 -11.21 5.80 -7.56
CA ALA A 291 -12.14 6.92 -7.56
C ALA A 291 -11.45 8.30 -7.50
N ALA A 292 -10.29 8.39 -6.85
CA ALA A 292 -9.72 9.68 -6.45
C ALA A 292 -9.01 10.48 -7.55
N VAL A 293 -8.48 9.83 -8.60
CA VAL A 293 -7.74 10.49 -9.69
C VAL A 293 -8.56 10.54 -10.98
N GLY A 294 -8.32 11.56 -11.83
CA GLY A 294 -9.12 11.79 -13.04
C GLY A 294 -9.13 10.61 -14.02
N GLU A 295 -10.27 10.36 -14.70
CA GLU A 295 -10.54 9.12 -15.47
C GLU A 295 -9.46 8.74 -16.50
N ARG A 296 -8.73 9.71 -17.04
CA ARG A 296 -7.69 9.51 -18.07
C ARG A 296 -6.30 9.22 -17.49
N THR A 297 -6.10 9.39 -16.18
CA THR A 297 -4.83 9.10 -15.52
C THR A 297 -4.62 7.60 -15.45
N VAL A 298 -3.48 7.10 -15.94
CA VAL A 298 -3.07 5.71 -15.75
C VAL A 298 -2.68 5.51 -14.28
N LEU A 299 -3.52 4.81 -13.53
CA LEU A 299 -3.29 4.54 -12.12
C LEU A 299 -2.62 3.17 -11.93
N THR A 300 -1.51 3.16 -11.21
CA THR A 300 -0.78 1.94 -10.87
C THR A 300 -0.54 1.87 -9.36
N ALA A 301 -0.41 0.67 -8.83
CA ALA A 301 -0.09 0.43 -7.42
C ALA A 301 0.85 -0.75 -7.28
N ASP A 302 1.76 -0.70 -6.33
CA ASP A 302 2.57 -1.85 -5.91
C ASP A 302 2.41 -2.04 -4.40
N ALA A 303 2.78 -3.21 -3.89
CA ALA A 303 2.97 -3.40 -2.46
C ALA A 303 3.80 -4.62 -2.12
N THR A 304 4.52 -4.56 -1.01
CA THR A 304 5.16 -5.73 -0.40
C THR A 304 4.22 -6.50 0.54
N SER A 305 3.03 -5.96 0.85
CA SER A 305 2.06 -6.63 1.74
C SER A 305 1.64 -8.02 1.27
N PRO A 306 1.45 -8.35 -0.03
CA PRO A 306 1.12 -9.71 -0.45
C PRO A 306 2.13 -10.76 0.01
N ILE A 307 3.41 -10.36 0.09
CA ILE A 307 4.52 -11.22 0.52
C ILE A 307 4.50 -11.37 2.04
N HIS A 308 4.40 -10.25 2.76
CA HIS A 308 4.35 -10.26 4.22
C HIS A 308 3.12 -11.00 4.75
N ASP A 309 1.96 -10.76 4.15
CA ASP A 309 0.71 -11.43 4.46
C ASP A 309 0.85 -12.95 4.23
N ALA A 310 1.37 -13.38 3.09
CA ALA A 310 1.55 -14.80 2.77
C ALA A 310 2.53 -15.52 3.72
N VAL A 311 3.70 -14.91 3.98
CA VAL A 311 4.84 -15.59 4.63
C VAL A 311 4.84 -15.39 6.15
N ARG A 312 4.64 -14.16 6.62
CA ARG A 312 4.74 -13.82 8.05
C ARG A 312 3.40 -14.03 8.75
N ASP A 313 2.34 -13.52 8.13
CA ASP A 313 1.03 -13.44 8.79
C ASP A 313 0.13 -14.65 8.43
N HIS A 314 0.54 -15.44 7.42
CA HIS A 314 -0.18 -16.57 6.86
C HIS A 314 -1.62 -16.21 6.47
N VAL A 315 -1.76 -15.13 5.70
CA VAL A 315 -3.01 -14.57 5.22
C VAL A 315 -3.13 -14.76 3.71
N LEU A 316 -4.31 -15.18 3.28
CA LEU A 316 -4.74 -15.25 1.88
C LEU A 316 -5.86 -14.25 1.59
N TYR A 317 -5.90 -13.75 0.37
CA TYR A 317 -6.91 -12.81 -0.11
C TYR A 317 -8.05 -13.54 -0.83
N ASN A 318 -9.28 -13.35 -0.40
CA ASN A 318 -10.43 -14.01 -1.04
C ASN A 318 -10.90 -13.25 -2.28
N PHE A 319 -10.57 -13.74 -3.48
CA PHE A 319 -11.01 -13.13 -4.73
C PHE A 319 -12.54 -12.88 -4.82
N VAL A 320 -13.35 -13.88 -4.44
CA VAL A 320 -14.82 -13.81 -4.50
C VAL A 320 -15.38 -12.74 -3.55
N GLU A 321 -14.73 -12.59 -2.38
CA GLU A 321 -15.05 -11.57 -1.39
C GLU A 321 -14.23 -10.28 -1.59
N GLN A 322 -13.87 -9.95 -2.84
CA GLN A 322 -13.18 -8.71 -3.22
C GLN A 322 -11.81 -8.50 -2.53
N GLY A 323 -11.12 -9.58 -2.21
CA GLY A 323 -9.83 -9.59 -1.52
C GLY A 323 -9.94 -9.47 -0.01
N ASP A 324 -11.08 -9.88 0.59
CA ASP A 324 -11.15 -9.98 2.05
C ASP A 324 -10.02 -10.89 2.59
N ARG A 325 -9.45 -10.50 3.72
CA ARG A 325 -8.23 -11.12 4.25
C ARG A 325 -8.63 -12.20 5.25
N SER A 326 -8.07 -13.40 5.12
CA SER A 326 -8.23 -14.43 6.15
C SER A 326 -6.93 -15.18 6.39
N THR A 327 -6.65 -15.41 7.66
CA THR A 327 -5.53 -16.26 8.08
C THR A 327 -5.80 -17.72 7.70
N THR A 328 -4.75 -18.51 7.46
CA THR A 328 -4.89 -19.96 7.22
C THR A 328 -5.64 -20.66 8.35
N VAL A 329 -5.51 -20.18 9.60
CA VAL A 329 -6.29 -20.66 10.76
C VAL A 329 -7.79 -20.45 10.56
N GLU A 330 -8.20 -19.24 10.18
CA GLU A 330 -9.61 -18.92 9.93
C GLU A 330 -10.16 -19.72 8.75
N ILE A 331 -9.36 -19.88 7.69
CA ILE A 331 -9.73 -20.67 6.51
C ILE A 331 -9.93 -22.12 6.89
N VAL A 332 -8.96 -22.75 7.56
CA VAL A 332 -9.08 -24.16 8.01
C VAL A 332 -10.27 -24.33 8.94
N LYS A 333 -10.49 -23.39 9.87
CA LYS A 333 -11.67 -23.40 10.75
C LYS A 333 -12.97 -23.40 9.96
N ARG A 334 -13.12 -22.50 8.97
CA ARG A 334 -14.29 -22.47 8.07
C ARG A 334 -14.47 -23.83 7.37
N LEU A 335 -13.40 -24.37 6.78
CA LEU A 335 -13.44 -25.63 6.04
C LEU A 335 -13.86 -26.82 6.90
N VAL A 336 -13.30 -26.99 8.10
CA VAL A 336 -13.66 -28.13 8.99
C VAL A 336 -15.07 -27.98 9.59
N GLU A 337 -15.55 -26.74 9.77
CA GLU A 337 -16.96 -26.46 10.13
C GLU A 337 -17.94 -26.71 8.97
N GLY A 338 -17.45 -27.07 7.78
CA GLY A 338 -18.26 -27.32 6.60
C GLY A 338 -18.65 -26.07 5.82
N LYS A 339 -18.05 -24.91 6.11
CA LYS A 339 -18.20 -23.68 5.33
C LYS A 339 -17.20 -23.67 4.18
N ALA A 340 -17.61 -23.14 3.04
CA ALA A 340 -16.74 -23.04 1.87
C ALA A 340 -15.72 -21.91 2.02
N TRP A 341 -14.53 -22.11 1.45
CA TRP A 341 -13.56 -21.06 1.16
C TRP A 341 -13.01 -21.29 -0.25
N PRO A 342 -13.09 -20.29 -1.15
CA PRO A 342 -12.67 -20.49 -2.53
C PRO A 342 -11.14 -20.49 -2.63
N LEU A 343 -10.58 -21.62 -3.04
CA LEU A 343 -9.18 -21.72 -3.50
C LEU A 343 -9.13 -21.65 -5.02
N SER A 344 -9.72 -20.60 -5.59
CA SER A 344 -10.00 -20.47 -7.03
C SER A 344 -8.86 -19.86 -7.85
N SER A 345 -7.69 -19.65 -7.26
CA SER A 345 -6.55 -19.18 -8.06
C SER A 345 -5.89 -20.35 -8.77
N PRO A 346 -5.40 -20.18 -10.01
CA PRO A 346 -4.71 -21.25 -10.75
C PRO A 346 -3.57 -21.90 -9.96
N PHE A 347 -2.80 -21.13 -9.18
CA PHE A 347 -1.71 -21.67 -8.35
C PHE A 347 -2.19 -22.60 -7.22
N ALA A 348 -3.32 -22.28 -6.60
CA ALA A 348 -3.89 -23.08 -5.53
C ALA A 348 -4.51 -24.37 -6.10
N GLU A 349 -5.11 -24.29 -7.29
CA GLU A 349 -5.64 -25.44 -8.02
C GLU A 349 -4.52 -26.38 -8.45
N ALA A 350 -3.45 -25.85 -9.07
CA ALA A 350 -2.28 -26.63 -9.46
C ALA A 350 -1.59 -27.29 -8.26
N PHE A 351 -1.47 -26.57 -7.14
CA PHE A 351 -0.93 -27.15 -5.90
C PHE A 351 -1.83 -28.27 -5.37
N SER A 352 -3.15 -28.06 -5.34
CA SER A 352 -4.13 -29.03 -4.85
C SER A 352 -4.17 -30.28 -5.73
N ALA A 353 -4.00 -30.14 -7.05
CA ALA A 353 -3.89 -31.26 -7.98
C ALA A 353 -2.64 -32.12 -7.73
N ARG A 354 -1.52 -31.49 -7.34
CA ARG A 354 -0.25 -32.16 -7.10
C ARG A 354 -0.13 -32.81 -5.72
N PHE A 355 -0.56 -32.11 -4.68
CA PHE A 355 -0.33 -32.52 -3.28
C PHE A 355 -1.60 -32.96 -2.55
N GLY A 356 -2.77 -32.85 -3.21
CA GLY A 356 -4.06 -33.04 -2.57
C GLY A 356 -4.54 -31.78 -1.85
N HIS A 357 -5.86 -31.65 -1.73
CA HIS A 357 -6.52 -30.69 -0.84
C HIS A 357 -7.96 -31.17 -0.65
N HIS A 358 -8.26 -31.74 0.52
CA HIS A 358 -9.49 -32.49 0.75
C HIS A 358 -10.28 -31.97 1.97
N PRO A 359 -10.96 -30.81 1.87
CA PRO A 359 -11.73 -30.22 2.98
C PRO A 359 -12.75 -31.18 3.63
N ARG A 360 -13.40 -32.03 2.84
CA ARG A 360 -14.37 -33.02 3.37
C ARG A 360 -13.71 -34.07 4.26
N LYS A 361 -12.54 -34.57 3.87
CA LYS A 361 -11.76 -35.53 4.69
C LYS A 361 -11.20 -34.85 5.93
N ALA A 362 -10.66 -33.64 5.78
CA ALA A 362 -10.18 -32.85 6.92
C ALA A 362 -11.29 -32.62 7.97
N ARG A 363 -12.53 -32.38 7.53
CA ARG A 363 -13.71 -32.30 8.40
C ARG A 363 -14.01 -33.62 9.11
N GLN A 364 -13.96 -34.75 8.41
CA GLN A 364 -14.18 -36.07 9.01
C GLN A 364 -13.15 -36.33 10.12
N VAL A 365 -11.85 -36.12 9.82
CA VAL A 365 -10.76 -36.26 10.79
C VAL A 365 -10.95 -35.31 11.98
N TRP A 366 -11.35 -34.06 11.73
CA TRP A 366 -11.60 -33.09 12.80
C TRP A 366 -12.72 -33.55 13.74
N ILE A 367 -13.81 -34.12 13.21
CA ILE A 367 -14.90 -34.69 14.02
C ILE A 367 -14.42 -35.91 14.81
N GLU A 368 -13.70 -36.84 14.18
CA GLU A 368 -13.15 -38.05 14.81
C GLU A 368 -12.18 -37.74 15.94
N GLN A 369 -11.43 -36.64 15.84
CA GLN A 369 -10.50 -36.17 16.87
C GLN A 369 -11.17 -35.38 18.02
N GLY A 370 -12.51 -35.35 18.07
CA GLY A 370 -13.24 -34.62 19.12
C GLY A 370 -13.27 -33.11 18.89
N GLN A 371 -13.20 -32.67 17.63
CA GLN A 371 -13.31 -31.27 17.22
C GLN A 371 -12.30 -30.33 17.90
N PRO A 372 -10.98 -30.62 17.80
CA PRO A 372 -9.97 -29.80 18.44
C PRO A 372 -10.01 -28.36 17.92
N SER A 373 -9.62 -27.41 18.78
CA SER A 373 -9.50 -26.01 18.37
C SER A 373 -8.46 -25.85 17.27
N ILE A 374 -8.83 -25.21 16.15
CA ILE A 374 -7.90 -24.89 15.06
C ILE A 374 -7.01 -23.73 15.51
N THR A 375 -5.72 -24.02 15.68
CA THR A 375 -4.71 -23.06 16.16
C THR A 375 -3.49 -23.06 15.25
N LYS A 376 -2.66 -22.00 15.32
CA LYS A 376 -1.36 -21.98 14.63
C LYS A 376 -0.47 -23.16 15.02
N LYS A 377 -0.55 -23.63 16.28
CA LYS A 377 0.20 -24.79 16.76
C LYS A 377 -0.25 -26.06 16.03
N LEU A 378 -1.56 -26.29 15.96
CA LEU A 378 -2.12 -27.44 15.24
C LEU A 378 -1.68 -27.44 13.76
N LEU A 379 -1.73 -26.28 13.08
CA LEU A 379 -1.31 -26.19 11.69
C LEU A 379 0.20 -26.40 11.47
N ARG A 380 1.03 -26.31 12.51
CA ARG A 380 2.49 -26.56 12.47
C ARG A 380 2.87 -27.96 12.91
N THR A 381 1.92 -28.77 13.37
CA THR A 381 2.18 -30.13 13.86
C THR A 381 1.54 -31.14 12.91
N PRO A 382 2.29 -32.16 12.45
CA PRO A 382 1.70 -33.23 11.64
C PRO A 382 0.49 -33.85 12.33
N SER A 383 -0.64 -33.83 11.64
CA SER A 383 -1.93 -34.37 12.06
C SER A 383 -2.75 -34.76 10.82
N GLY A 384 -3.79 -35.57 10.98
CA GLY A 384 -4.66 -35.90 9.86
C GLY A 384 -5.29 -34.66 9.19
N ILE A 385 -5.62 -33.62 9.98
CA ILE A 385 -6.13 -32.35 9.42
C ILE A 385 -5.10 -31.68 8.51
N THR A 386 -3.83 -31.62 8.94
CA THR A 386 -2.77 -30.96 8.16
C THR A 386 -2.36 -31.75 6.92
N VAL A 387 -2.51 -33.08 6.94
CA VAL A 387 -2.28 -33.96 5.78
C VAL A 387 -3.33 -33.72 4.71
N GLU A 388 -4.59 -33.54 5.11
CA GLU A 388 -5.70 -33.32 4.17
C GLU A 388 -5.74 -31.87 3.63
N LEU A 389 -5.07 -30.91 4.28
CA LEU A 389 -5.03 -29.49 3.90
C LEU A 389 -3.59 -28.95 3.74
N PRO A 390 -2.75 -29.54 2.87
CA PRO A 390 -1.32 -29.23 2.82
C PRO A 390 -1.02 -27.79 2.39
N LEU A 391 -1.89 -27.16 1.59
CA LEU A 391 -1.73 -25.76 1.20
C LEU A 391 -1.85 -24.81 2.40
N LEU A 392 -2.72 -25.12 3.36
CA LEU A 392 -3.03 -24.25 4.50
C LEU A 392 -2.23 -24.63 5.76
N SER A 393 -1.49 -25.74 5.70
CA SER A 393 -0.69 -26.24 6.81
C SER A 393 0.77 -25.81 6.70
N MET A 394 1.45 -25.86 7.83
CA MET A 394 2.88 -25.64 7.98
C MET A 394 3.56 -26.84 8.64
N ALA A 395 3.00 -28.03 8.47
CA ALA A 395 3.42 -29.23 9.19
C ALA A 395 4.43 -30.08 8.40
N ASP A 396 4.37 -30.03 7.07
CA ASP A 396 5.20 -30.87 6.20
C ASP A 396 6.35 -30.06 5.54
N PRO A 397 7.62 -30.34 5.90
CA PRO A 397 8.79 -29.68 5.32
C PRO A 397 8.86 -29.75 3.79
N ALA A 398 8.31 -30.80 3.16
CA ALA A 398 8.34 -30.97 1.71
C ALA A 398 7.43 -29.96 0.98
N THR A 399 6.35 -29.51 1.63
CA THR A 399 5.33 -28.65 1.01
C THR A 399 5.34 -27.21 1.50
N ILE A 400 5.83 -26.93 2.72
CA ILE A 400 5.82 -25.57 3.32
C ILE A 400 6.40 -24.50 2.39
N ALA A 401 7.59 -24.76 1.82
CA ALA A 401 8.24 -23.79 0.95
C ALA A 401 7.42 -23.53 -0.32
N LEU A 402 6.80 -24.56 -0.89
CA LEU A 402 5.96 -24.45 -2.08
C LEU A 402 4.63 -23.76 -1.77
N ALA A 403 3.97 -24.12 -0.67
CA ALA A 403 2.74 -23.48 -0.21
C ALA A 403 2.96 -21.97 0.02
N SER A 404 4.08 -21.59 0.61
CA SER A 404 4.44 -20.17 0.79
C SER A 404 4.58 -19.43 -0.54
N LYS A 405 5.18 -20.06 -1.57
CA LYS A 405 5.25 -19.48 -2.93
C LYS A 405 3.86 -19.33 -3.55
N VAL A 406 3.01 -20.34 -3.39
CA VAL A 406 1.62 -20.31 -3.87
C VAL A 406 0.85 -19.18 -3.19
N HIS A 407 1.00 -18.99 -1.88
CA HIS A 407 0.36 -17.90 -1.16
C HIS A 407 0.80 -16.52 -1.67
N ILE A 408 2.11 -16.34 -1.92
CA ILE A 408 2.63 -15.10 -2.50
C ILE A 408 2.03 -14.86 -3.88
N ALA A 409 2.04 -15.86 -4.77
CA ALA A 409 1.52 -15.75 -6.13
C ALA A 409 0.01 -15.48 -6.13
N HIS A 410 -0.75 -16.21 -5.30
CA HIS A 410 -2.18 -16.02 -5.09
C HIS A 410 -2.50 -14.59 -4.68
N ASN A 411 -1.86 -14.06 -3.63
CA ASN A 411 -2.15 -12.71 -3.14
C ASN A 411 -1.83 -11.62 -4.19
N HIS A 412 -0.76 -11.79 -4.98
CA HIS A 412 -0.45 -10.86 -6.09
C HIS A 412 -1.49 -10.96 -7.22
N TRP A 413 -1.89 -12.17 -7.58
CA TRP A 413 -2.90 -12.40 -8.61
C TRP A 413 -4.25 -11.79 -8.22
N VAL A 414 -4.72 -12.02 -6.98
CA VAL A 414 -5.97 -11.41 -6.49
C VAL A 414 -5.91 -9.87 -6.60
N LEU A 415 -4.80 -9.23 -6.21
CA LEU A 415 -4.67 -7.78 -6.38
C LEU A 415 -4.66 -7.35 -7.86
N GLY A 416 -4.05 -8.14 -8.73
CA GLY A 416 -4.09 -7.96 -10.19
C GLY A 416 -5.52 -7.95 -10.71
N GLU A 417 -6.25 -9.05 -10.48
CA GLU A 417 -7.65 -9.21 -10.91
C GLU A 417 -8.56 -8.11 -10.35
N LEU A 418 -8.41 -7.74 -9.08
CA LEU A 418 -9.19 -6.65 -8.48
C LEU A 418 -8.86 -5.29 -9.09
N CYS A 419 -7.62 -5.04 -9.51
CA CYS A 419 -7.26 -3.81 -10.21
C CYS A 419 -7.86 -3.75 -11.62
N GLU A 420 -7.98 -4.89 -12.31
CA GLU A 420 -8.58 -4.97 -13.65
C GLU A 420 -10.07 -4.62 -13.66
N ALA A 421 -10.78 -4.79 -12.54
CA ALA A 421 -12.15 -4.33 -12.36
C ALA A 421 -12.31 -2.80 -12.51
N PHE A 422 -11.21 -2.04 -12.45
CA PHE A 422 -11.19 -0.59 -12.62
C PHE A 422 -10.53 -0.25 -13.96
N PRO A 423 -11.27 0.06 -15.03
CA PRO A 423 -10.68 0.31 -16.36
C PRO A 423 -9.71 1.50 -16.35
N ASP A 424 -8.71 1.50 -17.23
CA ASP A 424 -7.76 2.62 -17.44
C ASP A 424 -8.36 3.79 -18.24
N LYS A 425 -9.68 3.80 -18.44
CA LYS A 425 -10.41 4.74 -19.28
C LYS A 425 -11.74 5.14 -18.61
N ARG A 426 -12.63 5.77 -19.40
CA ARG A 426 -13.99 6.15 -19.00
C ARG A 426 -14.69 5.03 -18.23
N GLY A 427 -15.37 5.40 -17.14
CA GLY A 427 -16.13 4.46 -16.30
C GLY A 427 -15.38 3.95 -15.08
N ARG A 428 -14.09 4.31 -14.89
CA ARG A 428 -13.33 3.91 -13.69
C ARG A 428 -14.00 4.38 -12.41
N HIS A 429 -14.41 5.65 -12.35
CA HIS A 429 -15.08 6.21 -11.16
C HIS A 429 -16.36 5.48 -10.85
N ARG A 430 -17.19 5.19 -11.86
CA ARG A 430 -18.43 4.41 -11.68
C ARG A 430 -18.16 3.02 -11.12
N ALA A 431 -17.16 2.30 -11.65
CA ALA A 431 -16.77 0.99 -11.17
C ALA A 431 -16.25 1.06 -9.72
N ALA A 432 -15.42 2.05 -9.42
CA ALA A 432 -14.88 2.30 -8.09
C ALA A 432 -15.98 2.61 -7.07
N SER A 433 -16.89 3.54 -7.35
CA SER A 433 -18.02 3.86 -6.48
C SER A 433 -18.96 2.66 -6.28
N SER A 434 -19.17 1.85 -7.33
CA SER A 434 -19.95 0.61 -7.22
C SER A 434 -19.27 -0.39 -6.26
N ALA A 435 -17.96 -0.57 -6.39
CA ALA A 435 -17.18 -1.43 -5.50
C ALA A 435 -17.19 -0.90 -4.05
N MET A 436 -17.04 0.41 -3.83
CA MET A 436 -17.15 1.02 -2.50
C MET A 436 -18.53 0.76 -1.86
N ARG A 437 -19.62 0.96 -2.61
CA ARG A 437 -20.97 0.66 -2.14
C ARG A 437 -21.15 -0.83 -1.82
N ALA A 438 -20.58 -1.73 -2.63
CA ALA A 438 -20.63 -3.17 -2.36
C ALA A 438 -19.90 -3.54 -1.06
N TRP A 439 -18.74 -2.93 -0.79
CA TRP A 439 -18.04 -3.10 0.49
C TRP A 439 -18.87 -2.62 1.68
N ILE A 440 -19.51 -1.46 1.55
CA ILE A 440 -20.37 -0.90 2.61
C ILE A 440 -21.58 -1.81 2.87
N ALA A 441 -22.24 -2.29 1.81
CA ALA A 441 -23.44 -3.12 1.91
C ALA A 441 -23.16 -4.51 2.50
N ARG A 442 -21.97 -5.07 2.27
CA ARG A 442 -21.58 -6.41 2.76
C ARG A 442 -21.38 -6.47 4.28
N GLN A 443 -21.11 -5.34 4.94
CA GLN A 443 -20.81 -5.27 6.37
C GLN A 443 -19.71 -6.27 6.82
N SER A 444 -18.74 -6.57 5.95
CA SER A 444 -17.72 -7.63 6.17
C SER A 444 -16.88 -7.40 7.43
N SER A 445 -16.56 -6.13 7.73
CA SER A 445 -16.13 -5.72 9.07
C SER A 445 -16.62 -4.32 9.39
N ASN A 446 -16.95 -4.07 10.67
CA ASN A 446 -17.33 -2.73 11.15
C ASN A 446 -16.23 -1.68 10.91
N SER A 447 -14.96 -2.10 10.85
CA SER A 447 -13.83 -1.21 10.60
C SER A 447 -13.77 -0.79 9.13
N THR A 448 -13.79 -1.76 8.19
CA THR A 448 -13.76 -1.50 6.75
C THR A 448 -15.00 -0.74 6.29
N THR A 449 -16.19 -1.11 6.78
CA THR A 449 -17.45 -0.45 6.42
C THR A 449 -17.44 1.03 6.81
N ARG A 450 -17.06 1.35 8.04
CA ARG A 450 -16.92 2.75 8.50
C ARG A 450 -15.84 3.49 7.72
N GLY A 451 -14.72 2.83 7.43
CA GLY A 451 -13.64 3.38 6.63
C GLY A 451 -14.06 3.76 5.21
N MET A 452 -14.72 2.85 4.50
CA MET A 452 -15.27 3.10 3.15
C MET A 452 -16.31 4.21 3.16
N THR A 453 -17.20 4.22 4.15
CA THR A 453 -18.24 5.25 4.30
C THR A 453 -17.60 6.63 4.48
N ALA A 454 -16.61 6.74 5.38
CA ALA A 454 -15.89 8.00 5.59
C ALA A 454 -15.08 8.43 4.36
N ALA A 455 -14.52 7.49 3.60
CA ALA A 455 -13.85 7.81 2.33
C ALA A 455 -14.84 8.33 1.27
N GLN A 456 -16.06 7.81 1.22
CA GLN A 456 -17.12 8.34 0.35
C GLN A 456 -17.48 9.78 0.75
N GLN A 457 -17.65 10.06 2.04
CA GLN A 457 -17.89 11.41 2.56
C GLN A 457 -16.78 12.39 2.18
N VAL A 458 -15.52 11.95 2.09
CA VAL A 458 -14.42 12.79 1.60
C VAL A 458 -14.63 13.19 0.13
N PHE A 459 -15.08 12.27 -0.72
CA PHE A 459 -15.35 12.60 -2.12
C PHE A 459 -16.56 13.53 -2.25
N ASP A 460 -17.63 13.25 -1.53
CA ASP A 460 -18.84 14.07 -1.53
C ASP A 460 -18.51 15.52 -1.09
N ALA A 461 -17.74 15.69 -0.01
CA ALA A 461 -17.36 17.00 0.53
C ALA A 461 -16.36 17.80 -0.34
N VAL A 462 -15.74 17.19 -1.36
CA VAL A 462 -14.87 17.88 -2.32
C VAL A 462 -15.65 18.30 -3.56
N ASP A 463 -16.71 17.58 -3.91
CA ASP A 463 -17.55 17.86 -5.08
C ASP A 463 -18.65 18.89 -4.78
N ASP A 464 -18.94 19.17 -3.50
CA ASP A 464 -19.78 20.27 -2.98
C ASP A 464 -19.03 21.63 -2.96
#